data_AF-A0A958D3N7-F1
#
_entry.id   AF-A0A958D3N7-F1
#
_cell.length_a   1.000
_cell.length_b   1.000
_cell.length_c   1.000
_cell.angle_alpha   90.00
_cell.angle_beta   90.00
_cell.angle_gamma   90.00
#
_symmetry.space_group_name_H-M   'P 1'
#
loop_
_entity.id
_entity.type
_entity.pdbx_description
1 polymer ?
#
loop_
_entity_poly.entity_id
_entity_poly.type
_entity_poly.pdbx_seq_one_letter_code
_entity_poly.pdbx_strand_id
1 'polypeptide(L)'
;ADDIAQPDIDTRGRAEKVTSFVTRMSPRGMEVLLFQHPSAGIQVPAGTVEADEHHAVAAAREAREETGLADLPAGRFIKAVTETLPSGRCIVAATTTVYSRPDTASFDWASIRRGIMVQWRRAEEQFSQVSYVERSSIVEPSYVTYQITGWVPTALLTRQVTRYFYHFPYHGRTPETWPVEIDNHRFLLFWARVDQPPSIVEPQRWWLDLLPSA
;
A
#
# COMPACT_ATOMS: atom_id res chain seq x y z
N ALA A 1 0.98 -33.54 6.84
CA ALA A 1 0.71 -32.52 5.83
C ALA A 1 2.06 -32.17 5.26
N ASP A 2 2.31 -32.57 4.02
CA ASP A 2 3.61 -32.35 3.39
C ASP A 2 3.90 -30.85 3.38
N ASP A 3 5.04 -30.50 3.94
CA ASP A 3 5.58 -29.15 3.99
C ASP A 3 6.07 -28.82 2.58
N ILE A 4 5.12 -28.53 1.68
CA ILE A 4 5.45 -28.11 0.32
C ILE A 4 6.09 -26.74 0.45
N ALA A 5 7.40 -26.70 0.25
CA ALA A 5 8.16 -25.45 0.25
C ALA A 5 7.55 -24.49 -0.76
N GLN A 6 7.34 -23.25 -0.33
CA GLN A 6 6.88 -22.18 -1.21
C GLN A 6 7.82 -22.09 -2.41
N PRO A 7 7.31 -22.09 -3.67
CA PRO A 7 8.17 -21.99 -4.83
C PRO A 7 9.00 -20.70 -4.76
N ASP A 8 10.21 -20.73 -5.34
CA ASP A 8 11.09 -19.56 -5.42
C ASP A 8 10.45 -18.49 -6.32
N ILE A 9 9.62 -17.66 -5.70
CA ILE A 9 9.00 -16.46 -6.26
C ILE A 9 9.87 -15.22 -6.00
N ASP A 10 10.98 -15.36 -5.28
CA ASP A 10 11.84 -14.25 -4.89
C ASP A 10 12.66 -13.75 -6.09
N THR A 11 12.89 -14.62 -7.08
CA THR A 11 13.60 -14.29 -8.33
C THR A 11 12.69 -13.72 -9.43
N ARG A 12 11.37 -13.65 -9.22
CA ARG A 12 10.39 -13.34 -10.26
C ARG A 12 9.76 -11.97 -10.03
N GLY A 13 10.30 -10.96 -10.71
CA GLY A 13 9.78 -9.59 -10.70
C GLY A 13 9.81 -8.91 -9.33
N ARG A 14 9.47 -7.63 -9.31
CA ARG A 14 9.31 -6.84 -8.08
C ARG A 14 7.98 -6.13 -8.12
N ALA A 15 7.29 -6.07 -6.98
CA ALA A 15 6.16 -5.16 -6.85
C ALA A 15 6.68 -3.79 -6.41
N GLU A 16 6.10 -2.75 -6.98
CA GLU A 16 6.54 -1.38 -6.74
C GLU A 16 5.46 -0.62 -5.97
N LYS A 17 5.90 0.08 -4.94
CA LYS A 17 5.07 0.89 -4.04
C LYS A 17 5.65 2.28 -3.93
N VAL A 18 4.82 3.25 -3.59
CA VAL A 18 5.24 4.63 -3.31
C VAL A 18 4.73 5.08 -1.96
N THR A 19 5.47 5.99 -1.34
CA THR A 19 5.05 6.75 -0.17
C THR A 19 5.37 8.22 -0.42
N SER A 20 4.40 9.09 -0.16
CA SER A 20 4.48 10.51 -0.45
C SER A 20 4.33 11.32 0.82
N PHE A 21 5.43 11.92 1.28
CA PHE A 21 5.42 12.86 2.38
C PHE A 21 5.10 14.26 1.86
N VAL A 22 3.88 14.71 2.07
CA VAL A 22 3.53 16.12 1.86
C VAL A 22 3.83 16.88 3.15
N THR A 23 4.71 17.87 3.09
CA THR A 23 5.12 18.64 4.29
C THR A 23 4.90 20.12 4.10
N ARG A 24 4.72 20.85 5.20
CA ARG A 24 4.77 22.32 5.22
C ARG A 24 5.63 22.80 6.40
N MET A 25 6.10 24.03 6.33
CA MET A 25 6.71 24.72 7.47
C MET A 25 5.65 25.54 8.20
N SER A 26 5.61 25.42 9.52
CA SER A 26 4.82 26.28 10.41
C SER A 26 5.72 26.93 11.47
N PRO A 27 5.22 27.90 12.26
CA PRO A 27 5.97 28.43 13.41
C PRO A 27 6.37 27.35 14.44
N ARG A 28 5.72 26.19 14.38
CA ARG A 28 5.99 25.02 15.23
C ARG A 28 7.01 24.06 14.60
N GLY A 29 7.61 24.39 13.46
CA GLY A 29 8.55 23.53 12.73
C GLY A 29 7.90 22.80 11.55
N MET A 30 8.55 21.73 11.10
CA MET A 30 8.06 20.94 9.96
C MET A 30 6.87 20.08 10.36
N GLU A 31 5.81 20.17 9.56
CA GLU A 31 4.60 19.35 9.69
C GLU A 31 4.43 18.47 8.44
N VAL A 32 3.93 17.25 8.64
CA VAL A 32 3.56 16.29 7.60
C VAL A 32 2.05 16.16 7.55
N LEU A 33 1.51 16.06 6.33
CA LEU A 33 0.09 15.83 6.10
C LEU A 33 -0.20 14.34 6.29
N LEU A 34 -1.12 14.05 7.19
CA LEU A 34 -1.61 12.71 7.48
C LEU A 34 -3.11 12.66 7.21
N PHE A 35 -3.63 11.44 7.00
CA PHE A 35 -5.06 11.21 6.94
C PHE A 35 -5.46 10.12 7.93
N GLN A 36 -6.66 10.28 8.50
CA GLN A 36 -7.26 9.31 9.41
C GLN A 36 -8.34 8.52 8.67
N HIS A 37 -8.10 7.21 8.49
CA HIS A 37 -9.10 6.27 8.01
C HIS A 37 -10.08 5.94 9.15
N PRO A 38 -11.40 5.95 8.93
CA PRO A 38 -12.41 5.66 9.98
C PRO A 38 -12.17 4.34 10.73
N SER A 39 -11.64 3.34 10.04
CA SER A 39 -11.36 2.00 10.57
C SER A 39 -9.88 1.59 10.60
N ALA A 40 -8.98 2.26 9.87
CA ALA A 40 -7.61 1.77 9.65
C ALA A 40 -6.53 2.65 10.32
N GLY A 41 -6.92 3.63 11.13
CA GLY A 41 -5.98 4.49 11.87
C GLY A 41 -5.41 5.63 11.03
N ILE A 42 -4.30 6.20 11.50
CA ILE A 42 -3.64 7.35 10.88
C ILE A 42 -2.52 6.87 9.95
N GLN A 43 -2.50 7.43 8.75
CA GLN A 43 -1.65 6.99 7.65
C GLN A 43 -1.00 8.18 6.91
N VAL A 44 0.10 7.87 6.23
CA VAL A 44 0.79 8.71 5.26
C VAL A 44 0.31 8.31 3.85
N PRO A 45 0.18 9.26 2.91
CA PRO A 45 -0.15 8.91 1.54
C PRO A 45 0.78 7.88 0.92
N ALA A 46 0.23 6.79 0.38
CA ALA A 46 0.99 5.67 -0.13
C ALA A 46 0.14 4.75 -1.01
N GLY A 47 0.75 4.22 -2.07
CA GLY A 47 0.02 3.35 -2.98
C GLY A 47 0.90 2.46 -3.84
N THR A 48 0.29 1.93 -4.90
CA THR A 48 0.91 0.99 -5.83
C THR A 48 1.36 1.74 -7.08
N VAL A 49 2.55 1.41 -7.58
CA VAL A 49 2.96 1.86 -8.91
C VAL A 49 2.25 0.98 -9.93
N GLU A 50 1.48 1.58 -10.82
CA GLU A 50 0.73 0.84 -11.84
C GLU A 50 1.63 0.30 -12.95
N ALA A 51 1.11 -0.61 -13.78
CA ALA A 51 1.87 -1.17 -14.89
C ALA A 51 2.28 -0.03 -15.84
N ASP A 52 3.55 -0.02 -16.23
CA ASP A 52 4.16 1.01 -17.08
C ASP A 52 4.13 2.44 -16.52
N GLU A 53 3.76 2.62 -15.24
CA GLU A 53 3.79 3.90 -14.53
C GLU A 53 5.18 4.14 -13.94
N HIS A 54 5.77 5.32 -14.20
CA HIS A 54 7.00 5.70 -13.52
C HIS A 54 6.72 6.01 -12.05
N HIS A 55 7.52 5.49 -11.11
CA HIS A 55 7.28 5.64 -9.67
C HIS A 55 7.12 7.10 -9.19
N ALA A 56 7.80 8.07 -9.83
CA ALA A 56 7.61 9.50 -9.52
C ALA A 56 6.19 10.01 -9.87
N VAL A 57 5.62 9.50 -10.96
CA VAL A 57 4.26 9.81 -11.41
C VAL A 57 3.26 9.20 -10.43
N ALA A 58 3.46 7.92 -10.08
CA ALA A 58 2.66 7.22 -9.06
C ALA A 58 2.66 7.99 -7.74
N ALA A 59 3.83 8.38 -7.23
CA ALA A 59 3.93 9.13 -5.98
C ALA A 59 3.13 10.45 -6.01
N ALA A 60 3.19 11.17 -7.13
CA ALA A 60 2.45 12.41 -7.30
C ALA A 60 0.94 12.17 -7.48
N ARG A 61 0.53 11.07 -8.11
CA ARG A 61 -0.88 10.67 -8.22
C ARG A 61 -1.47 10.34 -6.85
N GLU A 62 -0.84 9.42 -6.11
CA GLU A 62 -1.28 9.02 -4.76
C GLU A 62 -1.33 10.23 -3.82
N ALA A 63 -0.32 11.11 -3.87
CA ALA A 63 -0.31 12.33 -3.07
C ALA A 63 -1.51 13.24 -3.38
N ARG A 64 -1.90 13.39 -4.65
CA ARG A 64 -3.07 14.22 -5.02
C ARG A 64 -4.38 13.56 -4.64
N GLU A 65 -4.52 12.27 -4.96
CA GLU A 65 -5.73 11.49 -4.72
C GLU A 65 -6.05 11.45 -3.23
N GLU A 66 -5.07 11.11 -2.38
CA GLU A 66 -5.29 10.92 -0.94
C GLU A 66 -5.34 12.25 -0.15
N THR A 67 -4.76 13.33 -0.68
CA THR A 67 -4.75 14.63 0.02
C THR A 67 -5.78 15.64 -0.48
N GLY A 68 -6.27 15.47 -1.71
CA GLY A 68 -7.09 16.45 -2.40
C GLY A 68 -6.34 17.72 -2.83
N LEU A 69 -5.01 17.79 -2.63
CA LEU A 69 -4.20 18.96 -3.02
C LEU A 69 -3.85 18.89 -4.50
N ALA A 70 -4.44 19.76 -5.32
CA ALA A 70 -4.21 19.77 -6.76
C ALA A 70 -2.87 20.42 -7.18
N ASP A 71 -2.37 21.36 -6.38
CA ASP A 71 -1.22 22.23 -6.64
C ASP A 71 0.07 21.75 -5.95
N LEU A 72 0.25 20.44 -5.80
CA LEU A 72 1.48 19.86 -5.27
C LEU A 72 2.69 20.19 -6.18
N PRO A 73 3.85 20.56 -5.61
CA PRO A 73 5.07 20.75 -6.37
C PRO A 73 5.59 19.40 -6.92
N ALA A 74 6.66 19.46 -7.73
CA ALA A 74 7.37 18.25 -8.12
C ALA A 74 7.94 17.52 -6.89
N GLY A 75 7.66 16.22 -6.80
CA GLY A 75 8.15 15.36 -5.72
C GLY A 75 9.67 15.15 -5.83
N ARG A 76 10.35 15.26 -4.69
CA ARG A 76 11.79 14.97 -4.56
C ARG A 76 11.95 13.52 -4.11
N PHE A 77 12.71 12.74 -4.87
CA PHE A 77 13.06 11.37 -4.46
C PHE A 77 13.94 11.39 -3.22
N ILE A 78 13.58 10.61 -2.21
CA ILE A 78 14.37 10.44 -0.98
C ILE A 78 15.20 9.17 -1.07
N LYS A 79 14.54 8.02 -1.21
CA LYS A 79 15.17 6.69 -1.18
C LYS A 79 14.23 5.62 -1.75
N ALA A 80 14.82 4.50 -2.17
CA ALA A 80 14.12 3.25 -2.44
C ALA A 80 14.54 2.21 -1.40
N VAL A 81 13.57 1.48 -0.83
CA VAL A 81 13.80 0.38 0.11
C VAL A 81 13.21 -0.88 -0.50
N THR A 82 14.01 -1.94 -0.60
CA THR A 82 13.53 -3.24 -1.07
C THR A 82 13.50 -4.22 0.08
N GLU A 83 12.38 -4.89 0.24
CA GLU A 83 12.14 -5.87 1.29
C GLU A 83 11.64 -7.17 0.68
N THR A 84 12.03 -8.28 1.30
CA THR A 84 11.46 -9.59 1.00
C THR A 84 10.42 -9.92 2.06
N LEU A 85 9.18 -10.13 1.63
CA LEU A 85 8.09 -10.52 2.54
C LEU A 85 8.41 -11.86 3.23
N PRO A 86 7.97 -12.07 4.48
CA PRO A 86 8.16 -13.34 5.16
C PRO A 86 7.47 -14.49 4.40
N SER A 87 7.96 -15.72 4.60
CA SER A 87 7.36 -16.92 4.02
C SER A 87 5.86 -17.00 4.31
N GLY A 88 5.08 -17.50 3.36
CA GLY A 88 3.63 -17.58 3.45
C GLY A 88 2.90 -16.27 3.12
N ARG A 89 3.60 -15.18 2.79
CA ARG A 89 3.00 -13.94 2.26
C ARG A 89 3.59 -13.63 0.90
N CYS A 90 2.73 -13.15 0.00
CA CYS A 90 3.12 -12.66 -1.32
C CYS A 90 2.38 -11.36 -1.61
N ILE A 91 2.84 -10.65 -2.62
CA ILE A 91 2.10 -9.56 -3.24
C ILE A 91 1.75 -9.94 -4.68
N VAL A 92 0.58 -9.52 -5.12
CA VAL A 92 0.12 -9.68 -6.50
C VAL A 92 0.85 -8.67 -7.39
N ALA A 93 1.74 -9.15 -8.24
CA ALA A 93 2.59 -8.32 -9.10
C ALA A 93 1.87 -7.76 -10.33
N ALA A 94 0.76 -8.37 -10.74
CA ALA A 94 -0.16 -7.86 -11.75
C ALA A 94 -1.58 -8.34 -11.43
N THR A 95 -2.60 -7.51 -11.72
CA THR A 95 -3.99 -7.87 -11.50
C THR A 95 -4.30 -9.23 -12.13
N THR A 96 -4.84 -10.15 -11.34
CA THR A 96 -5.03 -11.54 -11.74
C THR A 96 -6.44 -12.03 -11.45
N THR A 97 -6.95 -12.84 -12.35
CA THR A 97 -8.13 -13.66 -12.13
C THR A 97 -7.83 -14.74 -11.07
N VAL A 98 -8.84 -15.08 -10.28
CA VAL A 98 -8.79 -16.14 -9.26
C VAL A 98 -9.65 -17.31 -9.71
N TYR A 99 -8.99 -18.44 -9.95
CA TYR A 99 -9.56 -19.66 -10.46
C TYR A 99 -9.96 -20.63 -9.34
N SER A 100 -11.01 -21.40 -9.57
CA SER A 100 -11.46 -22.45 -8.63
C SER A 100 -10.52 -23.66 -8.57
N ARG A 101 -9.76 -23.91 -9.64
CA ARG A 101 -8.73 -24.95 -9.78
C ARG A 101 -7.45 -24.35 -10.39
N PRO A 102 -6.28 -25.03 -10.33
CA PRO A 102 -5.04 -24.59 -10.98
C PRO A 102 -5.12 -24.74 -12.51
N ASP A 103 -6.15 -24.17 -13.13
CA ASP A 103 -6.47 -24.30 -14.54
C ASP A 103 -7.25 -23.05 -14.98
N THR A 104 -6.77 -22.40 -16.04
CA THR A 104 -7.41 -21.21 -16.61
C THR A 104 -8.79 -21.48 -17.24
N ALA A 105 -9.09 -22.73 -17.59
CA ALA A 105 -10.42 -23.13 -18.07
C ALA A 105 -11.41 -23.40 -16.93
N SER A 106 -10.96 -23.33 -15.68
CA SER A 106 -11.83 -23.50 -14.52
C SER A 106 -12.61 -22.22 -14.19
N PHE A 107 -13.62 -22.38 -13.33
CA PHE A 107 -14.50 -21.28 -12.94
C PHE A 107 -13.73 -20.12 -12.29
N ASP A 108 -14.03 -18.88 -12.66
CA ASP A 108 -13.33 -17.66 -12.25
C ASP A 108 -14.28 -16.55 -11.73
N TRP A 109 -14.58 -16.56 -10.44
CA TRP A 109 -15.56 -15.61 -9.87
C TRP A 109 -14.98 -14.27 -9.39
N ALA A 110 -13.66 -14.16 -9.25
CA ALA A 110 -13.03 -13.03 -8.59
C ALA A 110 -11.72 -12.63 -9.28
N SER A 111 -11.28 -11.40 -9.03
CA SER A 111 -9.95 -10.93 -9.37
C SER A 111 -9.30 -10.28 -8.15
N ILE A 112 -7.97 -10.32 -8.10
CA ILE A 112 -7.18 -9.62 -7.09
C ILE A 112 -6.32 -8.60 -7.82
N ARG A 113 -6.41 -7.34 -7.40
CA ARG A 113 -5.69 -6.21 -8.00
C ARG A 113 -4.18 -6.30 -7.74
N ARG A 114 -3.40 -5.68 -8.62
CA ARG A 114 -1.97 -5.43 -8.41
C ARG A 114 -1.73 -4.77 -7.05
N GLY A 115 -0.64 -5.15 -6.40
CA GLY A 115 -0.19 -4.56 -5.14
C GLY A 115 -0.95 -5.06 -3.90
N ILE A 116 -1.94 -5.94 -4.04
CA ILE A 116 -2.61 -6.56 -2.90
C ILE A 116 -1.72 -7.66 -2.31
N MET A 117 -1.54 -7.61 -0.99
CA MET A 117 -0.86 -8.66 -0.25
C MET A 117 -1.84 -9.81 0.01
N VAL A 118 -1.36 -11.03 -0.18
CA VAL A 118 -2.13 -12.26 -0.01
C VAL A 118 -1.36 -13.28 0.82
N GLN A 119 -2.09 -14.15 1.52
CA GLN A 119 -1.52 -15.32 2.18
C GLN A 119 -1.34 -16.42 1.15
N TRP A 120 -0.13 -16.95 1.01
CA TRP A 120 0.14 -18.14 0.21
C TRP A 120 -0.28 -19.40 0.98
N ARG A 121 -0.88 -20.37 0.29
CA ARG A 121 -1.39 -21.61 0.91
C ARG A 121 -0.67 -22.85 0.41
N ARG A 122 -0.57 -23.00 -0.90
CA ARG A 122 0.05 -24.16 -1.59
C ARG A 122 0.31 -23.82 -3.05
N ALA A 123 1.08 -24.66 -3.74
CA ALA A 123 1.32 -24.57 -5.17
C ALA A 123 1.01 -25.90 -5.86
N GLU A 124 0.60 -25.82 -7.12
CA GLU A 124 0.37 -26.94 -8.01
C GLU A 124 0.73 -26.48 -9.43
N GLU A 125 1.69 -27.16 -10.05
CA GLU A 125 2.25 -26.80 -11.37
C GLU A 125 2.64 -25.31 -11.48
N GLN A 126 1.95 -24.55 -12.33
CA GLN A 126 2.18 -23.13 -12.59
C GLN A 126 1.28 -22.21 -11.75
N PHE A 127 0.49 -22.75 -10.83
CA PHE A 127 -0.46 -22.02 -10.00
C PHE A 127 -0.11 -22.08 -8.51
N SER A 128 -0.52 -21.03 -7.81
CA SER A 128 -0.45 -20.94 -6.36
C SER A 128 -1.85 -20.65 -5.83
N GLN A 129 -2.27 -21.40 -4.82
CA GLN A 129 -3.47 -21.06 -4.08
C GLN A 129 -3.15 -19.97 -3.06
N VAL A 130 -3.95 -18.92 -3.07
CA VAL A 130 -3.80 -17.76 -2.17
C VAL A 130 -5.10 -17.44 -1.46
N SER A 131 -4.99 -16.75 -0.33
CA SER A 131 -6.13 -16.18 0.41
C SER A 131 -5.93 -14.67 0.63
N TYR A 132 -6.89 -13.86 0.20
CA TYR A 132 -7.06 -12.48 0.64
C TYR A 132 -8.17 -12.45 1.69
N VAL A 133 -7.94 -11.78 2.82
CA VAL A 133 -8.91 -11.65 3.91
C VAL A 133 -8.95 -10.19 4.33
N GLU A 134 -10.11 -9.57 4.18
CA GLU A 134 -10.41 -8.25 4.69
C GLU A 134 -11.21 -8.38 5.98
N ARG A 135 -10.86 -7.57 6.98
CA ARG A 135 -11.49 -7.59 8.30
C ARG A 135 -11.96 -6.19 8.66
N SER A 136 -13.13 -6.12 9.27
CA SER A 136 -13.58 -4.90 9.91
C SER A 136 -12.93 -4.79 11.29
N SER A 137 -12.22 -3.69 11.49
CA SER A 137 -11.71 -3.23 12.78
C SER A 137 -12.65 -2.23 13.47
N ILE A 138 -13.81 -1.94 12.88
CA ILE A 138 -14.79 -0.97 13.41
C ILE A 138 -15.49 -1.51 14.67
N VAL A 139 -15.67 -2.83 14.74
CA VAL A 139 -16.41 -3.51 15.81
C VAL A 139 -15.51 -4.56 16.44
N GLU A 140 -15.52 -4.63 17.78
CA GLU A 140 -14.85 -5.69 18.55
C GLU A 140 -15.91 -6.72 18.99
N PRO A 141 -15.75 -8.02 18.68
CA PRO A 141 -14.61 -8.61 17.99
C PRO A 141 -14.59 -8.33 16.48
N SER A 142 -13.38 -8.11 15.95
CA SER A 142 -13.19 -7.98 14.51
C SER A 142 -13.73 -9.20 13.75
N TYR A 143 -14.39 -8.97 12.63
CA TYR A 143 -14.93 -10.04 11.77
C TYR A 143 -14.45 -9.89 10.33
N VAL A 144 -14.49 -11.00 9.58
CA VAL A 144 -14.13 -11.01 8.16
C VAL A 144 -15.26 -10.36 7.38
N THR A 145 -14.97 -9.24 6.73
CA THR A 145 -15.92 -8.56 5.84
C THR A 145 -15.94 -9.19 4.46
N TYR A 146 -14.76 -9.65 4.01
CA TYR A 146 -14.60 -10.21 2.69
C TYR A 146 -13.42 -11.18 2.66
N GLN A 147 -13.56 -12.30 1.95
CA GLN A 147 -12.48 -13.26 1.77
C GLN A 147 -12.54 -13.86 0.37
N ILE A 148 -11.40 -13.84 -0.33
CA ILE A 148 -11.20 -14.57 -1.58
C ILE A 148 -10.18 -15.66 -1.33
N THR A 149 -10.46 -16.89 -1.75
CA THR A 149 -9.48 -17.98 -1.77
C THR A 149 -9.62 -18.77 -3.06
N GLY A 150 -8.50 -18.97 -3.74
CA GLY A 150 -8.47 -19.68 -5.01
C GLY A 150 -7.07 -19.67 -5.62
N TRP A 151 -6.97 -20.11 -6.86
CA TRP A 151 -5.72 -20.32 -7.58
C TRP A 151 -5.41 -19.13 -8.49
N VAL A 152 -4.16 -18.68 -8.47
CA VAL A 152 -3.64 -17.64 -9.36
C VAL A 152 -2.36 -18.15 -10.01
N PRO A 153 -2.00 -17.70 -11.23
CA PRO A 153 -0.73 -18.05 -11.82
C PRO A 153 0.42 -17.62 -10.91
N THR A 154 1.30 -18.56 -10.54
CA THR A 154 2.45 -18.33 -9.65
C THR A 154 3.37 -17.24 -10.18
N ALA A 155 3.46 -17.09 -11.51
CA ALA A 155 4.26 -16.05 -12.15
C ALA A 155 3.80 -14.62 -11.86
N LEU A 156 2.57 -14.44 -11.34
CA LEU A 156 2.00 -13.12 -10.98
C LEU A 156 2.15 -12.82 -9.49
N LEU A 157 2.87 -13.66 -8.74
CA LEU A 157 3.18 -13.45 -7.33
C LEU A 157 4.67 -13.15 -7.16
N THR A 158 4.98 -12.26 -6.24
CA THR A 158 6.35 -12.01 -5.80
C THR A 158 6.38 -11.78 -4.29
N ARG A 159 7.57 -11.90 -3.70
CA ARG A 159 7.87 -11.48 -2.33
C ARG A 159 8.75 -10.25 -2.27
N GLN A 160 9.33 -9.82 -3.39
CA GLN A 160 10.16 -8.63 -3.45
C GLN A 160 9.28 -7.40 -3.64
N VAL A 161 9.33 -6.49 -2.67
CA VAL A 161 8.63 -5.20 -2.72
C VAL A 161 9.65 -4.09 -2.66
N THR A 162 9.68 -3.24 -3.68
CA THR A 162 10.44 -1.99 -3.66
C THR A 162 9.49 -0.83 -3.38
N ARG A 163 9.73 -0.09 -2.30
CA ARG A 163 9.01 1.13 -1.95
C ARG A 163 9.87 2.36 -2.22
N TYR A 164 9.36 3.29 -3.01
CA TYR A 164 9.99 4.57 -3.32
C TYR A 164 9.39 5.67 -2.46
N PHE A 165 10.24 6.43 -1.78
CA PHE A 165 9.84 7.50 -0.88
C PHE A 165 10.07 8.86 -1.55
N TYR A 166 9.05 9.71 -1.50
CA TYR A 166 9.06 11.03 -2.10
C TYR A 166 8.67 12.11 -1.11
N HIS A 167 9.30 13.28 -1.24
CA HIS A 167 9.02 14.48 -0.46
C HIS A 167 8.37 15.57 -1.34
N PHE A 168 7.24 16.10 -0.89
CA PHE A 168 6.49 17.17 -1.54
C PHE A 168 6.40 18.38 -0.60
N PRO A 169 7.28 19.40 -0.74
CA PRO A 169 7.25 20.59 0.10
C PRO A 169 6.10 21.53 -0.31
N TYR A 170 4.96 21.40 0.34
CA TYR A 170 3.77 22.18 0.03
C TYR A 170 3.86 23.61 0.58
N HIS A 171 3.55 24.59 -0.28
CA HIS A 171 3.61 26.02 0.01
C HIS A 171 2.25 26.73 -0.13
N GLY A 172 1.20 25.98 -0.48
CA GLY A 172 -0.15 26.52 -0.61
C GLY A 172 -0.82 26.76 0.75
N ARG A 173 -2.08 27.20 0.71
CA ARG A 173 -2.90 27.43 1.91
C ARG A 173 -3.94 26.35 2.03
N THR A 174 -4.07 25.79 3.23
CA THR A 174 -5.14 24.85 3.59
C THR A 174 -5.68 25.22 4.96
N PRO A 175 -6.89 24.76 5.31
CA PRO A 175 -7.26 24.59 6.71
C PRO A 175 -6.22 23.73 7.46
N GLU A 176 -6.24 23.79 8.79
CA GLU A 176 -5.45 22.87 9.63
C GLU A 176 -5.92 21.43 9.50
N THR A 177 -7.23 21.25 9.29
CA THR A 177 -7.89 19.95 9.08
C THR A 177 -9.01 20.08 8.05
N TRP A 178 -9.19 19.07 7.21
CA TRP A 178 -10.30 19.02 6.24
C TRP A 178 -10.69 17.59 5.89
N PRO A 179 -11.96 17.33 5.53
CA PRO A 179 -12.38 16.03 5.04
C PRO A 179 -12.06 15.85 3.56
N VAL A 180 -11.76 14.62 3.14
CA VAL A 180 -11.72 14.21 1.73
C VAL A 180 -12.49 12.91 1.57
N GLU A 181 -13.21 12.78 0.47
CA GLU A 181 -13.98 11.58 0.11
C GLU A 181 -13.26 10.84 -1.02
N ILE A 182 -12.74 9.64 -0.73
CA ILE A 182 -12.07 8.75 -1.69
C ILE A 182 -12.62 7.34 -1.47
N ASP A 183 -12.86 6.58 -2.54
CA ASP A 183 -13.29 5.18 -2.47
C ASP A 183 -14.48 4.92 -1.51
N ASN A 184 -15.46 5.83 -1.50
CA ASN A 184 -16.64 5.81 -0.61
C ASN A 184 -16.31 5.91 0.90
N HIS A 185 -15.10 6.30 1.25
CA HIS A 185 -14.68 6.57 2.61
C HIS A 185 -14.46 8.08 2.80
N ARG A 186 -14.88 8.59 3.96
CA ARG A 186 -14.59 9.96 4.38
C ARG A 186 -13.38 9.96 5.29
N PHE A 187 -12.29 10.50 4.79
CA PHE A 187 -11.04 10.67 5.50
C PHE A 187 -10.98 12.03 6.16
N LEU A 188 -10.33 12.12 7.32
CA LEU A 188 -9.98 13.40 7.93
C LEU A 188 -8.48 13.65 7.74
N LEU A 189 -8.15 14.69 6.99
CA LEU A 189 -6.77 15.16 6.84
C LEU A 189 -6.42 16.18 7.91
N PHE A 190 -5.16 16.14 8.33
CA PHE A 190 -4.62 17.08 9.30
C PHE A 190 -3.09 17.15 9.22
N TRP A 191 -2.55 18.30 9.58
CA TRP A 191 -1.12 18.51 9.71
C TRP A 191 -0.62 18.06 11.09
N ALA A 192 0.40 17.20 11.09
CA ALA A 192 1.05 16.72 12.30
C ALA A 192 2.52 17.13 12.32
N ARG A 193 3.04 17.49 13.49
CA ARG A 193 4.48 17.77 13.63
C ARG A 193 5.29 16.50 13.39
N VAL A 194 6.37 16.61 12.61
CA VAL A 194 7.24 15.47 12.30
C VAL A 194 8.02 15.00 13.53
N ASP A 195 8.36 15.91 14.45
CA ASP A 195 9.08 15.59 15.69
C ASP A 195 8.18 15.09 16.83
N GLN A 196 6.85 15.21 16.67
CA GLN A 196 5.85 14.72 17.61
C GLN A 196 4.65 14.14 16.86
N PRO A 197 4.86 13.05 16.08
CA PRO A 197 3.78 12.48 15.28
C PRO A 197 2.76 11.77 16.18
N PRO A 198 1.49 11.72 15.77
CA PRO A 198 0.48 10.90 16.43
C PRO A 198 0.79 9.40 16.27
N SER A 199 -0.06 8.55 16.84
CA SER A 199 0.02 7.09 16.63
C SER A 199 -0.33 6.74 15.17
N ILE A 200 0.70 6.57 14.35
CA ILE A 200 0.62 6.15 12.94
C ILE A 200 0.71 4.63 12.88
N VAL A 201 -0.03 4.00 11.97
CA VAL A 201 0.00 2.55 11.81
C VAL A 201 1.36 2.03 11.35
N GLU A 202 1.76 0.86 11.86
CA GLU A 202 2.94 0.17 11.37
C GLU A 202 2.70 -0.44 9.98
N PRO A 203 3.71 -0.49 9.10
CA PRO A 203 5.10 -0.02 9.29
C PRO A 203 5.30 1.47 9.01
N GLN A 204 4.26 2.27 8.83
CA GLN A 204 4.40 3.64 8.31
C GLN A 204 5.06 4.60 9.31
N ARG A 205 5.06 4.26 10.60
CA ARG A 205 5.64 5.12 11.63
C ARG A 205 7.13 5.39 11.40
N TRP A 206 7.92 4.36 11.10
CA TRP A 206 9.36 4.52 10.87
C TRP A 206 9.67 5.26 9.56
N TRP A 207 8.72 5.30 8.61
CA TRP A 207 8.91 6.02 7.34
C TRP A 207 9.18 7.51 7.57
N LEU A 208 8.60 8.11 8.62
CA LEU A 208 8.83 9.52 8.94
C LEU A 208 10.29 9.82 9.28
N ASP A 209 11.06 8.83 9.73
CA ASP A 209 12.48 9.00 10.05
C ASP A 209 13.35 9.20 8.79
N LEU A 210 12.77 9.00 7.60
CA LEU A 210 13.40 9.29 6.31
C LEU A 210 13.31 10.78 5.93
N LEU A 211 12.44 11.55 6.59
CA LEU A 211 12.38 12.99 6.37
C LEU A 211 13.61 13.66 6.99
N PRO A 212 14.16 14.71 6.36
CA PRO A 212 15.26 15.45 6.93
C PRO A 212 14.85 16.05 8.28
N SER A 213 15.75 16.02 9.26
CA SER A 213 15.57 16.81 10.48
C SER A 213 15.51 18.30 10.12
N ALA A 214 14.55 19.01 10.69
CA ALA A 214 14.38 20.46 10.50
C ALA A 214 15.56 21.25 11.09
#